data_AF-A0A6I1JIM6-F1
#
_entry.id   AF-A0A6I1JIM6-F1
#
_cell.length_a   1.000
_cell.length_b   1.000
_cell.length_c   1.000
_cell.angle_alpha   90.00
_cell.angle_beta   90.00
_cell.angle_gamma   90.00
#
_symmetry.space_group_name_H-M   'P 1'
#
loop_
_entity.id
_entity.type
_entity.pdbx_description
1 polymer ?
#
loop_
_entity_poly.entity_id
_entity_poly.type
_entity_poly.pdbx_seq_one_letter_code
_entity_poly.pdbx_strand_id
1 'polypeptide(L)'
;MGAVSRKAAGERAGYSRGLAGHYFGSKDELLAAMAEAIHDEFNQQRRERLRGTTGLARLMATIEASFERQAVGLVKMRAYIAVLMGAAHKPALAEAVATFNRESATEFGRLIGSAIEAGDIRPDIDARTQALILSAALRGIMAQWVLDPAGVDLARIRSEFIALVERSLVKPQA
;
A
#
# COMPACT_ATOMS: atom_id res chain seq x y z
N MET A 1 25.48 -5.05 1.00
CA MET A 1 24.39 -4.46 1.82
C MET A 1 24.62 -4.87 3.27
N GLY A 2 25.14 -3.95 4.11
CA GLY A 2 25.48 -4.27 5.51
C GLY A 2 24.24 -4.44 6.37
N ALA A 3 24.14 -5.56 7.10
CA ALA A 3 23.01 -5.86 7.97
C ALA A 3 22.92 -4.82 9.11
N VAL A 4 21.88 -3.99 9.08
CA VAL A 4 21.55 -3.11 10.21
C VAL A 4 21.03 -4.01 11.35
N SER A 5 21.80 -4.08 12.43
CA SER A 5 21.44 -4.81 13.65
C SER A 5 20.49 -3.97 14.52
N ARG A 6 19.68 -4.63 15.37
CA ARG A 6 18.74 -3.98 16.31
C ARG A 6 19.40 -2.87 17.13
N LYS A 7 20.70 -3.04 17.44
CA LYS A 7 21.55 -2.08 18.15
C LYS A 7 21.62 -0.73 17.40
N ALA A 8 21.92 -0.78 16.10
CA ALA A 8 22.08 0.41 15.28
C ALA A 8 20.74 1.11 14.93
N ALA A 9 19.61 0.42 15.09
CA ALA A 9 18.28 1.02 14.91
C ALA A 9 17.81 1.78 16.16
N GLY A 10 18.00 1.20 17.36
CA GLY A 10 17.63 1.84 18.64
C GLY A 10 18.45 3.09 18.94
N GLU A 11 19.77 3.04 18.73
CA GLU A 11 20.67 4.18 18.94
C GLU A 11 20.36 5.36 18.00
N ARG A 12 19.91 5.11 16.76
CA ARG A 12 19.50 6.15 15.81
C ARG A 12 18.11 6.73 16.07
N ALA A 13 17.25 6.01 16.79
CA ALA A 13 15.89 6.44 17.12
C ALA A 13 15.80 7.19 18.46
N GLY A 14 16.92 7.40 19.17
CA GLY A 14 16.94 8.11 20.45
C GLY A 14 16.43 7.30 21.64
N TYR A 15 16.28 5.98 21.52
CA TYR A 15 15.76 5.11 22.58
C TYR A 15 16.80 4.10 23.08
N SER A 16 16.76 3.80 24.39
CA SER A 16 17.74 2.92 25.05
C SER A 16 17.61 1.45 24.62
N ARG A 17 18.73 0.73 24.76
CA ARG A 17 19.02 -0.66 24.33
C ARG A 17 17.94 -1.71 24.63
N GLY A 18 17.06 -1.49 25.61
CA GLY A 18 16.05 -2.46 26.06
C GLY A 18 14.63 -2.25 25.53
N LEU A 19 14.29 -1.06 25.03
CA LEU A 19 12.88 -0.69 24.81
C LEU A 19 12.27 -1.45 23.61
N ALA A 20 12.98 -1.52 22.49
CA ALA A 20 12.48 -2.23 21.30
C ALA A 20 12.39 -3.75 21.50
N GLY A 21 13.23 -4.34 22.35
CA GLY A 21 13.14 -5.77 22.70
C GLY A 21 12.06 -6.09 23.74
N HIS A 22 11.59 -5.07 24.48
CA HIS A 22 10.50 -5.21 25.44
C HIS A 22 9.12 -5.10 24.78
N TYR A 23 9.00 -4.28 23.72
CA TYR A 23 7.76 -4.13 22.95
C TYR A 23 7.63 -5.11 21.77
N PHE A 24 8.74 -5.55 21.18
CA PHE A 24 8.74 -6.45 20.02
C PHE A 24 9.62 -7.67 20.33
N GLY A 25 8.99 -8.84 20.46
CA GLY A 25 9.63 -10.12 20.79
C GLY A 25 10.61 -10.60 19.72
N SER A 26 10.44 -10.20 18.46
CA SER A 26 11.38 -10.50 17.36
C SER A 26 11.66 -9.32 16.42
N LYS A 27 12.75 -9.44 15.63
CA LYS A 27 13.07 -8.47 14.56
C LYS A 27 11.97 -8.42 13.51
N ASP A 28 11.35 -9.56 13.21
CA ASP A 28 10.26 -9.63 12.24
C ASP A 28 8.99 -8.95 12.79
N GLU A 29 8.67 -9.11 14.08
CA GLU A 29 7.58 -8.36 14.73
C GLU A 29 7.80 -6.84 14.71
N LEU A 30 9.03 -6.38 14.98
CA LEU A 30 9.37 -4.96 14.85
C LEU A 30 9.17 -4.45 13.42
N LEU A 31 9.55 -5.26 12.41
CA LEU A 31 9.37 -4.89 11.01
C LEU A 31 7.89 -4.87 10.62
N ALA A 32 7.09 -5.83 11.10
CA ALA A 32 5.65 -5.87 10.91
C ALA A 32 4.97 -4.62 11.47
N ALA A 33 5.24 -4.30 12.75
CA ALA A 33 4.68 -3.13 13.41
C ALA A 33 5.11 -1.81 12.74
N MET A 34 6.36 -1.73 12.24
CA MET A 34 6.80 -0.58 11.47
C MET A 34 6.06 -0.47 10.13
N ALA A 35 5.83 -1.59 9.43
CA ALA A 35 5.09 -1.59 8.17
C ALA A 35 3.62 -1.19 8.37
N GLU A 36 3.01 -1.65 9.46
CA GLU A 36 1.66 -1.26 9.90
C GLU A 36 1.60 0.25 10.19
N ALA A 37 2.51 0.78 11.02
CA ALA A 37 2.56 2.21 11.32
C ALA A 37 2.75 3.08 10.06
N ILE A 38 3.62 2.68 9.14
CA ILE A 38 3.82 3.38 7.85
C ILE A 38 2.52 3.37 7.04
N HIS A 39 1.78 2.27 7.05
CA HIS A 39 0.53 2.19 6.32
C HIS A 39 -0.56 3.05 6.93
N ASP A 40 -0.71 3.01 8.24
CA ASP A 40 -1.75 3.74 8.96
C ASP A 40 -1.55 5.24 8.85
N GLU A 41 -0.31 5.72 9.01
CA GLU A 41 0.05 7.12 8.79
C GLU A 41 -0.36 7.56 7.37
N PHE A 42 0.03 6.79 6.36
CA PHE A 42 -0.32 7.09 4.96
C PHE A 42 -1.83 7.06 4.72
N ASN A 43 -2.53 6.07 5.27
CA ASN A 43 -3.98 5.95 5.13
C ASN A 43 -4.73 7.10 5.80
N GLN A 44 -4.29 7.51 6.99
CA GLN A 44 -4.89 8.63 7.72
C GLN A 44 -4.74 9.93 6.93
N GLN A 45 -3.52 10.24 6.48
CA GLN A 45 -3.23 11.43 5.67
C GLN A 45 -4.02 11.42 4.36
N ARG A 46 -4.08 10.27 3.66
CA ARG A 46 -4.87 10.13 2.44
C ARG A 46 -6.36 10.34 2.70
N ARG A 47 -6.92 9.72 3.75
CA ARG A 47 -8.34 9.85 4.08
C ARG A 47 -8.71 11.30 4.37
N GLU A 48 -7.86 12.02 5.10
CA GLU A 48 -8.01 13.44 5.39
C GLU A 48 -8.02 14.27 4.11
N ARG A 49 -6.98 14.12 3.28
CA ARG A 49 -6.83 14.88 2.02
C ARG A 49 -7.99 14.67 1.06
N LEU A 50 -8.54 13.47 1.02
CA LEU A 50 -9.61 13.11 0.08
C LEU A 50 -11.01 13.32 0.68
N ARG A 51 -11.15 13.88 1.90
CA ARG A 51 -12.46 14.17 2.50
C ARG A 51 -13.35 14.92 1.51
N GLY A 52 -14.62 14.52 1.44
CA GLY A 52 -15.61 15.10 0.52
C GLY A 52 -15.62 14.52 -0.90
N THR A 53 -14.62 13.72 -1.31
CA THR A 53 -14.69 12.98 -2.59
C THR A 53 -15.48 11.67 -2.43
N THR A 54 -16.26 11.30 -3.45
CA THR A 54 -17.11 10.09 -3.48
C THR A 54 -17.00 9.38 -4.84
N GLY A 55 -17.64 8.21 -4.97
CA GLY A 55 -17.77 7.48 -6.23
C GLY A 55 -16.43 7.20 -6.92
N LEU A 56 -16.44 7.29 -8.26
CA LEU A 56 -15.25 7.05 -9.07
C LEU A 56 -14.11 8.04 -8.77
N ALA A 57 -14.42 9.31 -8.51
CA ALA A 57 -13.42 10.31 -8.20
C ALA A 57 -12.62 9.96 -6.93
N ARG A 58 -13.29 9.43 -5.89
CA ARG A 58 -12.63 8.94 -4.68
C ARG A 58 -11.74 7.73 -4.96
N LEU A 59 -12.20 6.80 -5.79
CA LEU A 59 -11.41 5.62 -6.18
C LEU A 59 -10.15 6.04 -6.93
N MET A 60 -10.27 6.88 -7.97
CA MET A 60 -9.14 7.34 -8.77
C MET A 60 -8.13 8.12 -7.93
N ALA A 61 -8.59 9.04 -7.08
CA ALA A 61 -7.72 9.78 -6.18
C ALA A 61 -7.03 8.87 -5.13
N THR A 62 -7.65 7.76 -4.73
CA THR A 62 -7.04 6.76 -3.83
C THR A 62 -5.93 5.97 -4.53
N ILE A 63 -6.13 5.61 -5.80
CA ILE A 63 -5.12 4.94 -6.62
C ILE A 63 -3.95 5.90 -6.87
N GLU A 64 -4.22 7.13 -7.30
CA GLU A 64 -3.23 8.19 -7.54
C GLU A 64 -2.34 8.40 -6.31
N ALA A 65 -2.96 8.56 -5.14
CA ALA A 65 -2.25 8.73 -3.86
C ALA A 65 -1.28 7.56 -3.57
N SER A 66 -1.60 6.34 -4.00
CA SER A 66 -0.75 5.17 -3.75
C SER A 66 0.62 5.26 -4.45
N PHE A 67 0.72 6.03 -5.54
CA PHE A 67 1.98 6.32 -6.25
C PHE A 67 2.75 7.48 -5.63
N GLU A 68 2.08 8.39 -4.92
CA GLU A 68 2.70 9.56 -4.26
C GLU A 68 3.46 9.20 -2.97
N ARG A 69 3.54 7.91 -2.65
CA ARG A 69 4.31 7.38 -1.51
C ARG A 69 5.81 7.68 -1.55
N GLN A 70 6.33 8.33 -2.60
CA GLN A 70 7.68 8.89 -2.63
C GLN A 70 7.95 9.85 -1.45
N ALA A 71 6.92 10.59 -0.99
CA ALA A 71 7.00 11.47 0.17
C ALA A 71 7.33 10.73 1.49
N VAL A 72 7.03 9.42 1.56
CA VAL A 72 7.37 8.55 2.71
C VAL A 72 8.89 8.27 2.76
N GLY A 73 9.60 8.52 1.67
CA GLY A 73 11.04 8.27 1.52
C GLY A 73 11.34 6.82 1.12
N LEU A 74 12.30 6.65 0.20
CA LEU A 74 12.64 5.37 -0.41
C LEU A 74 13.00 4.28 0.63
N VAL A 75 13.64 4.66 1.74
CA VAL A 75 14.03 3.72 2.81
C VAL A 75 12.82 3.12 3.51
N LYS A 76 11.85 3.94 3.90
CA LYS A 76 10.61 3.47 4.54
C LYS A 76 9.81 2.60 3.57
N MET A 77 9.74 2.98 2.30
CA MET A 77 9.05 2.19 1.28
C MET A 77 9.71 0.83 1.04
N ARG A 78 11.04 0.78 0.97
CA ARG A 78 11.79 -0.48 0.87
C ARG A 78 11.49 -1.40 2.05
N ALA A 79 11.49 -0.86 3.26
CA ALA A 79 11.21 -1.65 4.46
C ALA A 79 9.77 -2.20 4.44
N TYR A 80 8.81 -1.36 4.09
CA TYR A 80 7.41 -1.72 3.95
C TYR A 80 7.20 -2.84 2.91
N ILE A 81 7.74 -2.68 1.69
CA ILE A 81 7.66 -3.71 0.64
C ILE A 81 8.38 -5.00 1.06
N ALA A 82 9.54 -4.91 1.73
CA ALA A 82 10.27 -6.08 2.18
C ALA A 82 9.48 -6.92 3.19
N VAL A 83 8.68 -6.28 4.04
CA VAL A 83 7.77 -6.99 4.96
C VAL A 83 6.66 -7.70 4.19
N LEU A 84 6.00 -6.98 3.28
CA LEU A 84 4.90 -7.55 2.48
C LEU A 84 5.34 -8.75 1.64
N MET A 85 6.47 -8.64 0.94
CA MET A 85 7.00 -9.73 0.12
C MET A 85 7.65 -10.84 0.96
N GLY A 86 8.23 -10.47 2.11
CA GLY A 86 8.88 -11.40 3.03
C GLY A 86 7.92 -12.38 3.70
N ALA A 87 6.66 -11.99 3.88
CA ALA A 87 5.66 -12.78 4.58
C ALA A 87 5.40 -14.16 3.96
N ALA A 88 5.62 -14.33 2.66
CA ALA A 88 5.45 -15.62 1.98
C ALA A 88 6.40 -16.72 2.50
N HIS A 89 7.54 -16.35 3.11
CA HIS A 89 8.51 -17.30 3.65
C HIS A 89 8.87 -17.02 5.12
N LYS A 90 8.11 -16.14 5.79
CA LYS A 90 8.31 -15.76 7.20
C LYS A 90 7.00 -15.92 7.96
N PRO A 91 6.77 -17.07 8.63
CA PRO A 91 5.53 -17.33 9.36
C PRO A 91 5.14 -16.22 10.35
N ALA A 92 6.14 -15.61 11.01
CA ALA A 92 5.93 -14.50 11.94
C ALA A 92 5.31 -13.24 11.31
N LEU A 93 5.44 -13.06 9.99
CA LEU A 93 4.86 -11.92 9.27
C LEU A 93 3.53 -12.26 8.56
N ALA A 94 3.23 -13.56 8.41
CA ALA A 94 2.17 -14.04 7.52
C ALA A 94 0.80 -13.47 7.88
N GLU A 95 0.41 -13.54 9.16
CA GLU A 95 -0.92 -13.07 9.59
C GLU A 95 -1.07 -11.56 9.52
N ALA A 96 -0.04 -10.81 9.91
CA ALA A 96 -0.04 -9.35 9.81
C ALA A 96 -0.22 -8.90 8.35
N VAL A 97 0.54 -9.51 7.43
CA VAL A 97 0.43 -9.19 5.99
C VAL A 97 -0.87 -9.72 5.38
N ALA A 98 -1.42 -10.84 5.87
CA ALA A 98 -2.73 -11.31 5.42
C ALA A 98 -3.84 -10.34 5.83
N THR A 99 -3.86 -9.87 7.08
CA THR A 99 -4.78 -8.83 7.57
C THR A 99 -4.67 -7.57 6.74
N PHE A 100 -3.44 -7.09 6.55
CA PHE A 100 -3.13 -5.95 5.71
C PHE A 100 -3.73 -6.03 4.29
N ASN A 101 -3.58 -7.20 3.66
CA ASN A 101 -4.10 -7.45 2.32
C ASN A 101 -5.63 -7.46 2.30
N ARG A 102 -6.26 -8.08 3.32
CA ARG A 102 -7.72 -8.08 3.48
C ARG A 102 -8.27 -6.67 3.64
N GLU A 103 -7.68 -5.86 4.52
CA GLU A 103 -8.13 -4.48 4.75
C GLU A 103 -8.02 -3.61 3.50
N SER A 104 -6.89 -3.72 2.79
CA SER A 104 -6.70 -3.00 1.53
C SER A 104 -7.73 -3.40 0.48
N ALA A 105 -8.04 -4.70 0.37
CA ALA A 105 -9.07 -5.19 -0.55
C ALA A 105 -10.48 -4.74 -0.12
N THR A 106 -10.79 -4.74 1.18
CA THR A 106 -12.05 -4.24 1.71
C THR A 106 -12.25 -2.76 1.36
N GLU A 107 -11.24 -1.91 1.54
CA GLU A 107 -11.36 -0.48 1.23
C GLU A 107 -11.55 -0.24 -0.26
N PHE A 108 -10.74 -0.85 -1.13
CA PHE A 108 -10.94 -0.72 -2.58
C PHE A 108 -12.30 -1.29 -3.02
N GLY A 109 -12.74 -2.41 -2.44
CA GLY A 109 -14.04 -3.01 -2.75
C GLY A 109 -15.20 -2.10 -2.39
N ARG A 110 -15.11 -1.43 -1.23
CA ARG A 110 -16.09 -0.42 -0.80
C ARG A 110 -16.14 0.78 -1.75
N LEU A 111 -14.98 1.26 -2.20
CA LEU A 111 -14.91 2.37 -3.16
C LEU A 111 -15.49 2.01 -4.53
N ILE A 112 -15.18 0.81 -5.03
CA ILE A 112 -15.74 0.30 -6.29
C ILE A 112 -17.26 0.11 -6.15
N GLY A 113 -17.73 -0.51 -5.07
CA GLY A 113 -19.16 -0.71 -4.82
C GLY A 113 -19.93 0.62 -4.78
N SER A 114 -19.41 1.62 -4.06
CA SER A 114 -20.02 2.96 -4.02
C SER A 114 -20.07 3.64 -5.40
N ALA A 115 -19.05 3.43 -6.24
CA ALA A 115 -19.03 3.97 -7.60
C ALA A 115 -19.96 3.20 -8.56
N ILE A 116 -20.21 1.90 -8.31
CA ILE A 116 -21.25 1.13 -9.01
C ILE A 116 -22.63 1.66 -8.64
N GLU A 117 -22.90 1.88 -7.34
CA GLU A 117 -24.17 2.43 -6.85
C GLU A 117 -24.45 3.83 -7.40
N ALA A 118 -23.40 4.65 -7.57
CA ALA A 118 -23.48 5.97 -8.19
C ALA A 118 -23.68 5.93 -9.72
N GLY A 119 -23.51 4.77 -10.37
CA GLY A 119 -23.61 4.59 -11.81
C GLY A 119 -22.34 4.94 -12.60
N ASP A 120 -21.23 5.24 -11.92
CA ASP A 120 -19.95 5.60 -12.55
C ASP A 120 -19.20 4.37 -13.10
N ILE A 121 -19.37 3.21 -12.44
CA ILE A 121 -18.75 1.92 -12.81
C ILE A 121 -19.82 0.96 -13.32
N ARG A 122 -19.44 0.07 -14.25
CA ARG A 122 -20.36 -0.92 -14.81
C ARG A 122 -20.86 -1.90 -13.72
N PRO A 123 -22.16 -2.24 -13.71
CA PRO A 123 -22.76 -3.06 -12.64
C PRO A 123 -22.37 -4.54 -12.69
N ASP A 124 -21.76 -5.02 -13.77
CA ASP A 124 -21.27 -6.39 -13.94
C ASP A 124 -19.88 -6.61 -13.30
N ILE A 125 -19.26 -5.55 -12.77
CA ILE A 125 -17.96 -5.62 -12.11
C ILE A 125 -18.09 -6.27 -10.72
N ASP A 126 -17.34 -7.36 -10.50
CA ASP A 126 -17.12 -7.91 -9.17
C ASP A 126 -16.15 -7.02 -8.37
N ALA A 127 -16.70 -6.21 -7.46
CA ALA A 127 -15.96 -5.22 -6.70
C ALA A 127 -14.82 -5.82 -5.86
N ARG A 128 -15.03 -7.01 -5.29
CA ARG A 128 -14.03 -7.67 -4.42
C ARG A 128 -12.85 -8.18 -5.22
N THR A 129 -13.10 -8.81 -6.35
CA THR A 129 -12.08 -9.35 -7.25
C THR A 129 -11.27 -8.22 -7.85
N GLN A 130 -11.92 -7.15 -8.31
CA GLN A 130 -11.20 -5.98 -8.82
C GLN A 130 -10.38 -5.30 -7.72
N ALA A 131 -10.89 -5.21 -6.50
CA ALA A 131 -10.13 -4.69 -5.38
C ALA A 131 -8.85 -5.51 -5.11
N LEU A 132 -8.93 -6.84 -5.16
CA LEU A 132 -7.75 -7.71 -5.01
C LEU A 132 -6.73 -7.48 -6.13
N ILE A 133 -7.19 -7.39 -7.38
CA ILE A 133 -6.33 -7.12 -8.55
C ILE A 133 -5.63 -5.77 -8.44
N LEU A 134 -6.37 -4.70 -8.15
CA LEU A 134 -5.81 -3.34 -7.97
C LEU A 134 -4.76 -3.32 -6.86
N SER A 135 -5.09 -3.92 -5.72
CA SER A 135 -4.24 -3.98 -4.55
C SER A 135 -2.95 -4.76 -4.84
N ALA A 136 -3.04 -5.86 -5.58
CA ALA A 136 -1.87 -6.65 -6.00
C ALA A 136 -1.00 -5.89 -7.02
N ALA A 137 -1.62 -5.25 -8.02
CA ALA A 137 -0.91 -4.48 -9.04
C ALA A 137 -0.12 -3.32 -8.44
N LEU A 138 -0.75 -2.53 -7.56
CA LEU A 138 -0.09 -1.41 -6.87
C LEU A 138 1.12 -1.89 -6.06
N ARG A 139 0.99 -2.97 -5.29
CA ARG A 139 2.12 -3.56 -4.54
C ARG A 139 3.24 -4.02 -5.47
N GLY A 140 2.89 -4.70 -6.56
CA GLY A 140 3.86 -5.21 -7.54
C GLY A 140 4.63 -4.09 -8.24
N ILE A 141 3.94 -3.01 -8.61
CA ILE A 141 4.57 -1.81 -9.19
C ILE A 141 5.54 -1.19 -8.18
N MET A 142 5.08 -0.96 -6.94
CA MET A 142 5.94 -0.38 -5.91
C MET A 142 7.12 -1.28 -5.58
N ALA A 143 6.96 -2.61 -5.63
CA ALA A 143 8.04 -3.57 -5.42
C ALA A 143 9.13 -3.47 -6.49
N GLN A 144 8.75 -3.31 -7.76
CA GLN A 144 9.70 -3.06 -8.84
C GLN A 144 10.42 -1.71 -8.65
N TRP A 145 9.66 -0.65 -8.36
CA TRP A 145 10.23 0.69 -8.19
C TRP A 145 11.22 0.79 -7.04
N VAL A 146 10.96 0.17 -5.88
CA VAL A 146 11.90 0.26 -4.76
C VAL A 146 13.23 -0.47 -5.02
N LEU A 147 13.22 -1.47 -5.91
CA LEU A 147 14.39 -2.23 -6.32
C LEU A 147 15.20 -1.49 -7.39
N ASP A 148 14.53 -0.87 -8.35
CA ASP A 148 15.14 -0.06 -9.40
C ASP A 148 14.46 1.32 -9.57
N PRO A 149 14.72 2.28 -8.67
CA PRO A 149 14.10 3.61 -8.76
C PRO A 149 14.54 4.43 -9.97
N ALA A 150 15.65 4.05 -10.61
CA ALA A 150 16.21 4.77 -11.77
C ALA A 150 15.68 4.23 -13.10
N GLY A 151 15.43 2.93 -13.20
CA GLY A 151 14.86 2.30 -14.39
C GLY A 151 13.32 2.24 -14.42
N VAL A 152 12.66 2.39 -13.27
CA VAL A 152 11.19 2.38 -13.16
C VAL A 152 10.65 3.80 -13.12
N ASP A 153 10.13 4.28 -14.25
CA ASP A 153 9.42 5.56 -14.35
C ASP A 153 8.03 5.46 -13.69
N LEU A 154 7.99 5.73 -12.38
CA LEU A 154 6.78 5.64 -11.59
C LEU A 154 5.70 6.64 -12.04
N ALA A 155 6.10 7.81 -12.56
CA ALA A 155 5.17 8.83 -13.01
C ALA A 155 4.42 8.38 -14.27
N ARG A 156 5.14 7.78 -15.22
CA ARG A 156 4.54 7.19 -16.43
C ARG A 156 3.69 5.96 -16.10
N ILE A 157 4.15 5.07 -15.22
CA ILE A 157 3.35 3.91 -14.82
C ILE A 157 2.06 4.36 -14.14
N ARG A 158 2.11 5.38 -13.29
CA ARG A 158 0.92 5.96 -12.66
C ARG A 158 -0.11 6.40 -13.69
N SER A 159 0.29 7.21 -14.69
CA SER A 159 -0.65 7.69 -15.72
C SER A 159 -1.24 6.54 -16.53
N GLU A 160 -0.44 5.55 -16.92
CA GLU A 160 -0.90 4.39 -17.67
C GLU A 160 -1.82 3.49 -16.85
N PHE A 161 -1.51 3.31 -15.56
CA PHE A 161 -2.30 2.50 -14.65
C PHE A 161 -3.66 3.14 -14.36
N ILE A 162 -3.72 4.44 -14.12
CA ILE A 162 -4.99 5.17 -13.97
C ILE A 162 -5.85 5.00 -15.22
N ALA A 163 -5.29 5.25 -16.40
CA ALA A 163 -6.01 5.11 -17.66
C ALA A 163 -6.47 3.67 -17.92
N LEU A 164 -5.68 2.67 -17.53
CA LEU A 164 -6.07 1.26 -17.59
C LEU A 164 -7.26 0.96 -16.68
N VAL A 165 -7.24 1.46 -15.45
CA VAL A 165 -8.32 1.23 -14.47
C VAL A 165 -9.61 1.94 -14.91
N GLU A 166 -9.52 3.16 -15.42
CA GLU A 166 -10.68 3.86 -15.96
C GLU A 166 -11.31 3.07 -17.11
N ARG A 167 -10.52 2.64 -18.09
CA ARG A 167 -11.02 1.81 -19.21
C ARG A 167 -11.60 0.48 -18.73
N SER A 168 -11.00 -0.14 -17.72
CA SER A 168 -11.42 -1.45 -17.24
C SER A 168 -12.68 -1.39 -16.37
N LEU A 169 -13.05 -0.24 -15.80
CA LEU A 169 -14.18 -0.11 -14.89
C LEU A 169 -15.35 0.71 -15.45
N VAL A 170 -15.07 1.75 -16.25
CA VAL A 170 -16.07 2.71 -16.73
C VAL A 170 -16.70 2.25 -18.04
N LYS A 171 -17.98 2.56 -18.29
CA LYS A 171 -18.60 2.29 -19.60
C LYS A 171 -17.82 3.02 -20.71
N PRO A 172 -17.55 2.38 -21.86
CA PRO A 172 -17.16 3.12 -23.05
C PRO A 172 -18.24 4.19 -23.33
N GLN A 173 -17.82 5.43 -23.55
CA GLN A 173 -18.75 6.44 -24.08
C GLN A 173 -19.16 5.97 -25.49
N ALA A 174 -20.46 5.80 -25.70
CA ALA A 174 -21.04 5.42 -26.98
C ALA A 174 -20.94 6.57 -27.99
#